data_AF-A0A7J8GQU7-F1
#
_entry.id   AF-A0A7J8GQU7-F1
#
_cell.length_a   1.000
_cell.length_b   1.000
_cell.length_c   1.000
_cell.angle_alpha   90.00
_cell.angle_beta   90.00
_cell.angle_gamma   90.00
#
_symmetry.space_group_name_H-M   'P 1'
#
loop_
_entity.id
_entity.type
_entity.pdbx_description
1 polymer ?
#
loop_
_entity_poly.entity_id
_entity_poly.type
_entity_poly.pdbx_seq_one_letter_code
_entity_poly.pdbx_strand_id
1 'polypeptide(L)'
;MTSQEKIEEYPFVDIFNEDEAEKHFMLSKPVCFVVFGKPGTGKTTLARHIAQEWKCISVEALTILEEQIASETEVGVMIQSMLVSGQSIPDELVTKLMLEKLNSPQVSHFGYIITEIPSLSQETMTTSQQIDIIKNLGLKPDIIINIKCPDYDLCQKVSGQRQHSITGYIYSRDQWDPEIITNRRKKKKETQKEVRIEEEGEEEEEQEEEEIFIAEMQMMAEILQHLVQRPEDFLENIEHTVKLYKEMILQALEVRTRYIAENGNIDICVLSLG
;
A
#
# COMPACT_ATOMS: atom_id res chain seq x y z
N MET A 1 2.15 46.88 58.68
CA MET A 1 2.57 45.63 58.01
C MET A 1 1.35 44.73 57.95
N THR A 2 0.72 44.63 56.80
CA THR A 2 -0.21 43.55 56.48
C THR A 2 -0.19 43.40 54.97
N SER A 3 0.38 42.28 54.57
CA SER A 3 0.65 41.80 53.22
C SER A 3 -0.62 41.66 52.40
N GLN A 4 -0.55 42.08 51.13
CA GLN A 4 -1.50 41.72 50.10
C GLN A 4 -1.38 40.22 49.83
N GLU A 5 -2.39 39.45 50.22
CA GLU A 5 -2.57 38.09 49.73
C GLU A 5 -2.97 38.15 48.26
N LYS A 6 -2.06 37.71 47.39
CA LYS A 6 -2.38 37.36 46.00
C LYS A 6 -3.29 36.13 46.05
N ILE A 7 -4.52 36.30 45.58
CA ILE A 7 -5.41 35.18 45.28
C ILE A 7 -4.82 34.50 44.03
N GLU A 8 -4.23 33.32 44.22
CA GLU A 8 -3.90 32.41 43.12
C GLU A 8 -5.22 31.88 42.54
N GLU A 9 -5.53 32.32 41.32
CA GLU A 9 -6.62 31.75 40.52
C GLU A 9 -6.23 30.33 40.10
N TYR A 10 -6.86 29.35 40.77
CA TYR A 10 -6.97 27.92 40.45
C TYR A 10 -5.70 27.04 40.61
N PRO A 11 -5.46 26.50 41.82
CA PRO A 11 -4.33 25.60 42.09
C PRO A 11 -4.56 24.13 41.67
N PHE A 12 -5.66 23.81 40.97
CA PHE A 12 -6.10 22.43 40.67
C PHE A 12 -6.62 22.27 39.23
N VAL A 13 -6.08 22.98 38.24
CA VAL A 13 -6.27 22.58 36.85
C VAL A 13 -5.31 21.43 36.59
N ASP A 14 -5.85 20.22 36.38
CA ASP A 14 -5.04 19.10 35.92
C ASP A 14 -4.41 19.46 34.57
N ILE A 15 -3.08 19.47 34.53
CA ILE A 15 -2.29 19.79 33.34
C ILE A 15 -2.46 18.68 32.27
N PHE A 16 -2.99 17.52 32.69
CA PHE A 16 -3.35 16.38 31.87
C PHE A 16 -4.86 16.11 31.96
N ASN A 17 -5.67 17.09 31.59
CA ASN A 17 -7.10 16.88 31.45
C ASN A 17 -7.38 15.91 30.27
N GLU A 18 -7.51 14.62 30.57
CA GLU A 18 -7.72 13.55 29.60
C GLU A 18 -8.91 13.83 28.68
N ASP A 19 -10.00 14.38 29.23
CA ASP A 19 -11.20 14.75 28.47
C ASP A 19 -10.92 15.86 27.43
N GLU A 20 -10.06 16.83 27.80
CA GLU A 20 -9.68 17.93 26.91
C GLU A 20 -8.69 17.46 25.84
N ALA A 21 -7.76 16.56 26.19
CA ALA A 21 -6.86 15.92 25.25
C ALA A 21 -7.62 15.02 24.25
N GLU A 22 -8.57 14.23 24.72
CA GLU A 22 -9.43 13.38 23.88
C GLU A 22 -10.32 14.23 22.97
N LYS A 23 -10.90 15.31 23.49
CA LYS A 23 -11.65 16.28 22.69
C LYS A 23 -10.77 16.95 21.64
N HIS A 24 -9.54 17.35 21.98
CA HIS A 24 -8.60 17.91 21.02
C HIS A 24 -8.22 16.89 19.94
N PHE A 25 -8.03 15.63 20.31
CA PHE A 25 -7.76 14.54 19.38
C PHE A 25 -8.94 14.29 18.44
N MET A 26 -10.18 14.19 18.96
CA MET A 26 -11.39 13.99 18.15
C MET A 26 -11.69 15.16 17.21
N LEU A 27 -11.30 16.38 17.57
CA LEU A 27 -11.46 17.57 16.74
C LEU A 27 -10.27 17.80 15.80
N SER A 28 -9.17 17.07 16.00
CA SER A 28 -8.00 17.19 15.14
C SER A 28 -8.27 16.61 13.75
N LYS A 29 -7.63 17.20 12.74
CA LYS A 29 -7.71 16.68 11.39
C LYS A 29 -7.04 15.29 11.35
N PRO A 30 -7.69 14.26 10.78
CA PRO A 30 -7.05 12.96 10.62
C PRO A 30 -5.94 13.02 9.56
N VAL A 31 -4.94 12.16 9.72
CA VAL A 31 -3.77 12.13 8.84
C VAL A 31 -4.11 11.49 7.50
N CYS A 32 -3.74 12.17 6.41
CA CYS A 32 -4.04 11.75 5.04
C CYS A 32 -2.76 11.45 4.26
N PHE A 33 -2.72 10.31 3.57
CA PHE A 33 -1.55 9.79 2.88
C PHE A 33 -1.79 9.64 1.38
N VAL A 34 -0.76 9.94 0.59
CA VAL A 34 -0.71 9.58 -0.84
C VAL A 34 0.59 8.87 -1.13
N VAL A 35 0.52 7.69 -1.74
CA VAL A 35 1.69 6.85 -2.03
C VAL A 35 1.90 6.77 -3.54
N PHE A 36 3.03 7.29 -3.99
CA PHE A 36 3.50 7.20 -5.36
C PHE A 36 4.64 6.19 -5.49
N GLY A 37 4.73 5.58 -6.66
CA GLY A 37 5.82 4.71 -7.04
C GLY A 37 5.50 3.99 -8.34
N LYS A 38 6.53 3.45 -8.99
CA LYS A 38 6.35 2.63 -10.19
C LYS A 38 5.42 1.45 -9.88
N PRO A 39 4.56 1.00 -10.83
CA PRO A 39 3.78 -0.22 -10.66
C PRO A 39 4.68 -1.41 -10.31
N GLY A 40 4.24 -2.27 -9.39
CA GLY A 40 5.03 -3.43 -8.92
C GLY A 40 6.01 -3.16 -7.76
N THR A 41 6.20 -1.91 -7.33
CA THR A 41 7.11 -1.58 -6.21
C THR A 41 6.63 -2.09 -4.84
N GLY A 42 5.34 -2.44 -4.71
CA GLY A 42 4.73 -2.83 -3.44
C GLY A 42 3.98 -1.70 -2.72
N LYS A 43 3.65 -0.63 -3.44
CA LYS A 43 2.89 0.53 -2.91
C LYS A 43 1.60 0.14 -2.17
N THR A 44 0.83 -0.82 -2.71
CA THR A 44 -0.42 -1.28 -2.09
C THR A 44 -0.15 -2.04 -0.79
N THR A 45 0.89 -2.86 -0.74
CA THR A 45 1.29 -3.56 0.49
C THR A 45 1.70 -2.56 1.57
N LEU A 46 2.53 -1.57 1.23
CA LEU A 46 2.91 -0.50 2.16
C LEU A 46 1.68 0.26 2.65
N ALA A 47 0.79 0.65 1.74
CA ALA A 47 -0.41 1.39 2.08
C ALA A 47 -1.33 0.61 3.03
N ARG A 48 -1.47 -0.71 2.84
CA ARG A 48 -2.24 -1.56 3.75
C ARG A 48 -1.66 -1.57 5.17
N HIS A 49 -0.34 -1.66 5.32
CA HIS A 49 0.31 -1.59 6.62
C HIS A 49 0.11 -0.22 7.28
N ILE A 50 0.23 0.87 6.51
CA ILE A 50 -0.02 2.23 7.01
C ILE A 50 -1.47 2.37 7.44
N ALA A 51 -2.43 1.89 6.63
CA ALA A 51 -3.85 1.94 6.96
C ALA A 51 -4.18 1.20 8.27
N GLN A 52 -3.54 0.05 8.51
CA GLN A 52 -3.70 -0.72 9.74
C GLN A 52 -3.16 0.02 10.97
N GLU A 53 -1.96 0.58 10.86
CA GLU A 53 -1.29 1.27 11.98
C GLU A 53 -1.97 2.60 12.31
N TRP A 54 -2.30 3.39 11.29
CA TRP A 54 -2.90 4.72 11.42
C TRP A 54 -4.43 4.68 11.50
N LYS A 55 -5.03 3.49 11.36
CA LYS A 55 -6.48 3.27 11.34
C LYS A 55 -7.22 4.16 10.34
N CYS A 56 -6.57 4.47 9.21
CA CYS A 56 -7.14 5.29 8.15
C CYS A 56 -7.78 4.44 7.05
N ILE A 57 -8.63 5.04 6.22
CA ILE A 57 -9.36 4.33 5.18
C ILE A 57 -8.49 4.14 3.94
N SER A 58 -8.27 2.89 3.51
CA SER A 58 -7.67 2.63 2.19
C SER A 58 -8.71 2.88 1.11
N VAL A 59 -8.42 3.83 0.22
CA VAL A 59 -9.29 4.17 -0.92
C VAL A 59 -8.71 3.50 -2.16
N GLU A 60 -9.18 2.28 -2.42
CA GLU A 60 -8.78 1.42 -3.54
C GLU A 60 -10.01 1.10 -4.41
N ALA A 61 -9.85 1.14 -5.73
CA ALA A 61 -10.92 0.91 -6.69
C ALA A 61 -11.59 -0.46 -6.48
N LEU A 62 -10.79 -1.52 -6.34
CA LEU A 62 -11.30 -2.88 -6.16
C LEU A 62 -12.21 -2.99 -4.93
N THR A 63 -11.77 -2.49 -3.78
CA THR A 63 -12.55 -2.52 -2.54
C THR A 63 -13.85 -1.74 -2.68
N ILE A 64 -13.81 -0.56 -3.32
CA ILE A 64 -15.02 0.24 -3.54
C ILE A 64 -16.00 -0.48 -4.47
N LEU A 65 -15.52 -1.11 -5.54
CA LEU A 65 -16.36 -1.87 -6.47
C LEU A 65 -16.99 -3.09 -5.78
N GLU A 66 -16.21 -3.83 -4.99
CA GLU A 66 -16.70 -4.95 -4.19
C GLU A 66 -17.76 -4.51 -3.17
N GLU A 67 -17.55 -3.40 -2.47
CA GLU A 67 -18.53 -2.80 -1.55
C GLU A 67 -19.84 -2.43 -2.26
N GLN A 68 -19.77 -1.83 -3.46
CA GLN A 68 -20.96 -1.47 -4.24
C GLN A 68 -21.75 -2.70 -4.69
N ILE A 69 -21.07 -3.73 -5.17
CA ILE A 69 -21.69 -5.00 -5.58
C ILE A 69 -22.33 -5.69 -4.38
N ALA A 70 -21.61 -5.79 -3.25
CA ALA A 70 -22.10 -6.44 -2.04
C ALA A 70 -23.29 -5.72 -1.40
N SER A 71 -23.36 -4.39 -1.55
CA SER A 71 -24.45 -3.57 -1.03
C SER A 71 -25.68 -3.52 -1.96
N GLU A 72 -25.63 -4.20 -3.12
CA GLU A 72 -26.70 -4.24 -4.13
C GLU A 72 -27.21 -2.85 -4.54
N THR A 73 -26.32 -1.85 -4.60
CA THR A 73 -26.68 -0.51 -5.08
C THR A 73 -27.02 -0.55 -6.57
N GLU A 74 -27.75 0.45 -7.09
CA GLU A 74 -28.04 0.54 -8.53
C GLU A 74 -26.75 0.50 -9.37
N VAL A 75 -25.69 1.16 -8.89
CA VAL A 75 -24.37 1.16 -9.51
C VAL A 75 -23.70 -0.21 -9.36
N GLY A 76 -23.80 -0.85 -8.20
CA GLY A 76 -23.29 -2.20 -7.96
C GLY A 76 -23.91 -3.26 -8.89
N VAL A 77 -25.22 -3.23 -9.08
CA VAL A 77 -25.93 -4.11 -10.02
C VAL A 77 -25.48 -3.86 -11.46
N MET A 78 -25.29 -2.59 -11.85
CA MET A 78 -24.76 -2.24 -13.16
C MET A 78 -23.34 -2.80 -13.36
N ILE A 79 -22.45 -2.58 -12.39
CA ILE A 79 -21.07 -3.10 -12.41
C ILE A 79 -21.08 -4.62 -12.54
N GLN A 80 -21.87 -5.30 -11.72
CA GLN A 80 -21.98 -6.76 -11.75
C GLN A 80 -22.44 -7.25 -13.12
N SER A 81 -23.40 -6.57 -13.75
CA SER A 81 -23.88 -6.93 -15.09
C SER A 81 -22.82 -6.77 -16.18
N MET A 82 -22.01 -5.71 -16.11
CA MET A 82 -20.88 -5.48 -17.00
C MET A 82 -19.84 -6.60 -16.86
N LEU A 83 -19.43 -6.91 -15.63
CA LEU A 83 -18.45 -7.96 -15.35
C LEU A 83 -18.92 -9.34 -15.82
N VAL A 84 -20.19 -9.70 -15.54
CA VAL A 84 -20.77 -10.98 -15.97
C VAL A 84 -20.85 -11.09 -17.49
N SER A 85 -21.05 -9.97 -18.19
CA SER A 85 -21.04 -9.92 -19.66
C SER A 85 -19.64 -9.85 -20.28
N GLY A 86 -18.57 -9.86 -19.47
CA GLY A 86 -17.19 -9.77 -19.92
C GLY A 86 -16.76 -8.36 -20.35
N GLN A 87 -17.51 -7.33 -19.95
CA GLN A 87 -17.18 -5.93 -20.21
C GLN A 87 -16.31 -5.34 -19.11
N SER A 88 -15.39 -4.45 -19.49
CA SER A 88 -14.59 -3.66 -18.56
C SER A 88 -15.39 -2.52 -17.94
N ILE A 89 -15.08 -2.18 -16.69
CA ILE A 89 -15.69 -1.04 -16.00
C ILE A 89 -15.04 0.25 -16.53
N PRO A 90 -15.82 1.27 -16.93
CA PRO A 90 -15.26 2.53 -17.41
C PRO A 90 -14.42 3.26 -16.35
N ASP A 91 -13.26 3.77 -16.73
CA ASP A 91 -12.35 4.52 -15.84
C ASP A 91 -13.01 5.75 -15.21
N GLU A 92 -13.93 6.40 -15.93
CA GLU A 92 -14.72 7.53 -15.42
C GLU A 92 -15.59 7.13 -14.22
N LEU A 93 -16.22 5.95 -14.29
CA LEU A 93 -17.05 5.43 -13.21
C LEU A 93 -16.20 5.10 -11.99
N VAL A 94 -15.04 4.44 -12.19
CA VAL A 94 -14.11 4.12 -11.12
C VAL A 94 -13.62 5.38 -10.42
N THR A 95 -13.18 6.38 -11.21
CA THR A 95 -12.71 7.67 -10.68
C THR A 95 -13.79 8.36 -9.89
N LYS A 96 -15.03 8.39 -10.40
CA LYS A 96 -16.17 8.98 -9.70
C LYS A 96 -16.42 8.32 -8.34
N LEU A 97 -16.46 7.00 -8.28
CA LEU A 97 -16.69 6.25 -7.04
C LEU A 97 -15.56 6.46 -6.02
N MET A 98 -14.31 6.55 -6.48
CA MET A 98 -13.18 6.90 -5.61
C MET A 98 -13.32 8.30 -5.00
N LEU A 99 -13.73 9.30 -5.80
CA LEU A 99 -13.96 10.66 -5.30
C LEU A 99 -15.12 10.71 -4.31
N GLU A 100 -16.20 9.95 -4.55
CA GLU A 100 -17.32 9.84 -3.60
C GLU A 100 -16.85 9.24 -2.27
N LYS A 101 -16.04 8.17 -2.31
CA LYS A 101 -15.46 7.57 -1.09
C LYS A 101 -14.55 8.55 -0.35
N LEU A 102 -13.74 9.34 -1.06
CA LEU A 102 -12.87 10.37 -0.45
C LEU A 102 -13.64 11.48 0.25
N ASN A 103 -14.88 11.77 -0.18
CA ASN A 103 -15.76 12.74 0.45
C ASN A 103 -16.69 12.11 1.50
N SER A 104 -16.52 10.83 1.82
CA SER A 104 -17.35 10.14 2.81
C SER A 104 -17.08 10.62 4.23
N PRO A 105 -18.07 10.54 5.14
CA PRO A 105 -17.87 10.88 6.55
C PRO A 105 -16.82 9.99 7.23
N GLN A 106 -16.66 8.75 6.77
CA GLN A 106 -15.63 7.83 7.27
C GLN A 106 -14.23 8.38 7.00
N VAL A 107 -13.96 8.80 5.76
CA VAL A 107 -12.69 9.44 5.40
C VAL A 107 -12.52 10.77 6.13
N SER A 108 -13.61 11.54 6.30
CA SER A 108 -13.57 12.77 7.08
C SER A 108 -13.13 12.57 8.54
N HIS A 109 -13.40 11.40 9.12
CA HIS A 109 -13.15 11.11 10.52
C HIS A 109 -11.83 10.35 10.74
N PHE A 110 -11.52 9.37 9.88
CA PHE A 110 -10.34 8.50 10.02
C PHE A 110 -9.18 8.88 9.09
N GLY A 111 -9.40 9.80 8.14
CA GLY A 111 -8.43 10.10 7.10
C GLY A 111 -8.41 9.02 6.02
N TYR A 112 -7.44 9.13 5.11
CA TYR A 112 -7.33 8.21 3.98
C TYR A 112 -5.89 7.86 3.63
N ILE A 113 -5.74 6.79 2.86
CA ILE A 113 -4.56 6.50 2.06
C ILE A 113 -4.96 6.13 0.63
N ILE A 114 -4.30 6.74 -0.36
CA ILE A 114 -4.54 6.47 -1.80
C ILE A 114 -3.23 6.04 -2.47
N THR A 115 -3.32 5.04 -3.36
CA THR A 115 -2.18 4.55 -4.16
C THR A 115 -2.41 4.61 -5.68
N GLU A 116 -3.65 4.85 -6.13
CA GLU A 116 -4.08 4.67 -7.53
C GLU A 116 -4.28 5.98 -8.29
N ILE A 117 -4.24 7.13 -7.59
CA ILE A 117 -4.33 8.45 -8.22
C ILE A 117 -2.96 9.13 -8.08
N PRO A 118 -2.32 9.56 -9.19
CA PRO A 118 -2.76 9.41 -10.56
C PRO A 118 -2.54 7.98 -11.10
N SER A 119 -3.45 7.53 -11.96
CA SER A 119 -3.35 6.28 -12.70
C SER A 119 -2.58 6.47 -14.01
N LEU A 120 -2.14 5.37 -14.62
CA LEU A 120 -1.51 5.39 -15.94
C LEU A 120 -2.51 5.60 -17.08
N SER A 121 -3.80 5.40 -16.83
CA SER A 121 -4.83 5.64 -17.85
C SER A 121 -5.00 7.14 -18.10
N GLN A 122 -5.10 7.50 -19.37
CA GLN A 122 -5.48 8.84 -19.81
C GLN A 122 -6.75 8.84 -20.68
N GLU A 123 -7.52 7.75 -20.66
CA GLU A 123 -8.75 7.66 -21.47
C GLU A 123 -9.78 8.70 -21.02
N THR A 124 -9.97 8.85 -19.71
CA THR A 124 -10.91 9.83 -19.15
C THR A 124 -10.23 11.16 -18.82
N MET A 125 -9.01 11.12 -18.30
CA MET A 125 -8.44 12.26 -17.59
C MET A 125 -6.92 12.28 -17.63
N THR A 126 -6.34 13.41 -17.99
CA THR A 126 -4.88 13.58 -18.06
C THR A 126 -4.24 13.52 -16.67
N THR A 127 -2.99 13.06 -16.59
CA THR A 127 -2.24 13.02 -15.32
C THR A 127 -2.20 14.37 -14.59
N SER A 128 -2.13 15.48 -15.34
CA SER A 128 -2.18 16.82 -14.76
C SER A 128 -3.49 17.10 -14.03
N GLN A 129 -4.62 16.78 -14.66
CA GLN A 129 -5.92 16.97 -14.04
C GLN A 129 -6.04 16.05 -12.80
N GLN A 130 -5.54 14.80 -12.87
CA GLN A 130 -5.62 13.85 -11.74
C GLN A 130 -4.81 14.36 -10.54
N ILE A 131 -3.66 14.97 -10.78
CA ILE A 131 -2.89 15.66 -9.74
C ILE A 131 -3.67 16.86 -9.18
N ASP A 132 -4.36 17.61 -10.03
CA ASP A 132 -5.16 18.74 -9.58
C ASP A 132 -6.38 18.30 -8.75
N ILE A 133 -6.94 17.10 -8.96
CA ILE A 133 -7.89 16.49 -8.01
C ILE A 133 -7.25 16.36 -6.64
N ILE A 134 -6.07 15.73 -6.52
CA ILE A 134 -5.40 15.49 -5.22
C ILE A 134 -5.18 16.81 -4.47
N LYS A 135 -4.80 17.88 -5.19
CA LYS A 135 -4.59 19.21 -4.58
C LYS A 135 -5.87 19.87 -4.07
N ASN A 136 -6.99 19.58 -4.73
CA ASN A 136 -8.28 20.21 -4.47
C ASN A 136 -9.21 19.32 -3.62
N LEU A 137 -8.70 18.22 -3.06
CA LEU A 137 -9.44 17.42 -2.08
C LEU A 137 -9.78 18.29 -0.86
N GLY A 138 -10.99 18.12 -0.32
CA GLY A 138 -11.42 18.81 0.89
C GLY A 138 -10.48 18.52 2.07
N LEU A 139 -10.08 17.25 2.21
CA LEU A 139 -8.97 16.83 3.06
C LEU A 139 -7.69 16.75 2.23
N LYS A 140 -6.85 17.78 2.33
CA LYS A 140 -5.53 17.78 1.69
C LYS A 140 -4.65 16.68 2.28
N PRO A 141 -3.80 16.03 1.47
CA PRO A 141 -2.84 15.06 1.98
C PRO A 141 -1.85 15.76 2.92
N ASP A 142 -1.48 15.09 4.00
CA ASP A 142 -0.46 15.55 4.95
C ASP A 142 0.90 14.94 4.59
N ILE A 143 0.90 13.68 4.13
CA ILE A 143 2.12 12.93 3.85
C ILE A 143 2.06 12.36 2.44
N ILE A 144 3.10 12.65 1.66
CA ILE A 144 3.31 12.08 0.33
C ILE A 144 4.52 11.14 0.40
N ILE A 145 4.30 9.87 0.10
CA ILE A 145 5.34 8.84 0.09
C ILE A 145 5.71 8.51 -1.35
N ASN A 146 6.96 8.67 -1.73
CA ASN A 146 7.47 8.27 -3.04
C ASN A 146 8.42 7.07 -2.90
N ILE A 147 8.00 5.91 -3.40
CA ILE A 147 8.80 4.69 -3.41
C ILE A 147 9.68 4.67 -4.67
N LYS A 148 10.98 4.82 -4.45
CA LYS A 148 12.02 4.68 -5.47
C LYS A 148 12.57 3.26 -5.45
N CYS A 149 12.55 2.63 -6.62
CA CYS A 149 13.18 1.34 -6.86
C CYS A 149 13.91 1.43 -8.21
N PRO A 150 15.16 0.96 -8.32
CA PRO A 150 15.83 0.80 -9.60
C PRO A 150 15.00 -0.04 -10.58
N ASP A 151 15.07 0.29 -11.87
CA ASP A 151 14.28 -0.44 -12.88
C ASP A 151 14.66 -1.92 -12.94
N TYR A 152 15.96 -2.22 -12.85
CA TYR A 152 16.46 -3.59 -12.90
C TYR A 152 15.85 -4.45 -11.77
N ASP A 153 15.93 -3.98 -10.53
CA ASP A 153 15.41 -4.70 -9.36
C ASP A 153 13.89 -4.85 -9.44
N LEU A 154 13.19 -3.80 -9.90
CA LEU A 154 11.75 -3.85 -10.12
C LEU A 154 11.37 -4.88 -11.19
N CYS A 155 12.05 -4.89 -12.33
CA CYS A 155 11.81 -5.83 -13.42
C CYS A 155 12.04 -7.28 -12.95
N GLN A 156 13.13 -7.53 -12.20
CA GLN A 156 13.41 -8.86 -11.64
C GLN A 156 12.33 -9.29 -10.63
N LYS A 157 11.92 -8.36 -9.76
CA LYS A 157 10.89 -8.62 -8.75
C LYS A 157 9.54 -8.96 -9.39
N VAL A 158 9.07 -8.17 -10.36
CA VAL A 158 7.74 -8.34 -10.96
C VAL A 158 7.72 -9.54 -11.92
N SER A 159 8.76 -9.73 -12.75
CA SER A 159 8.82 -10.87 -13.67
C SER A 159 8.94 -12.23 -12.96
N GLY A 160 9.49 -12.22 -11.74
CA GLY A 160 9.55 -13.39 -10.87
C GLY A 160 8.24 -13.72 -10.15
N GLN A 161 7.20 -12.88 -10.22
CA GLN A 161 5.93 -13.13 -9.53
C GLN A 161 5.05 -14.12 -10.29
N ARG A 162 4.23 -14.87 -9.56
CA ARG A 162 3.20 -15.75 -10.11
C ARG A 162 1.88 -15.53 -9.40
N GLN A 163 0.78 -15.60 -10.15
CA GLN A 163 -0.55 -15.52 -9.59
C GLN A 163 -1.17 -16.91 -9.52
N HIS A 164 -1.83 -17.24 -8.42
CA HIS A 164 -2.66 -18.42 -8.34
C HIS A 164 -3.95 -18.22 -9.14
N SER A 165 -4.23 -19.11 -10.09
CA SER A 165 -5.34 -18.97 -11.04
C SER A 165 -6.73 -18.88 -10.40
N ILE A 166 -6.94 -19.57 -9.27
CA ILE A 166 -8.23 -19.60 -8.57
C ILE A 166 -8.37 -18.45 -7.54
N THR A 167 -7.42 -18.33 -6.62
CA THR A 167 -7.53 -17.36 -5.51
C THR A 167 -7.07 -15.96 -5.88
N GLY A 168 -6.34 -15.81 -6.99
CA GLY A 168 -5.74 -14.54 -7.39
C GLY A 168 -4.54 -14.10 -6.54
N TYR A 169 -4.11 -14.90 -5.55
CA TYR A 169 -2.98 -14.57 -4.69
C TYR A 169 -1.66 -14.51 -5.47
N ILE A 170 -0.84 -13.51 -5.20
CA ILE A 170 0.45 -13.28 -5.88
C ILE A 170 1.58 -13.80 -5.01
N TYR A 171 2.32 -14.78 -5.53
CA TYR A 171 3.55 -15.33 -4.95
C TYR A 171 4.75 -14.63 -5.56
N SER A 172 5.65 -14.14 -4.70
CA SER A 172 6.96 -13.65 -5.12
C SER A 172 7.87 -14.82 -5.50
N ARG A 173 8.88 -14.58 -6.35
CA ARG A 173 9.78 -15.63 -6.86
C ARG A 173 10.34 -16.53 -5.76
N ASP A 174 10.65 -15.90 -4.66
CA ASP A 174 11.26 -16.50 -3.49
C ASP A 174 10.27 -17.47 -2.78
N GLN A 175 8.95 -17.32 -2.97
CA GLN A 175 7.95 -18.18 -2.35
C GLN A 175 7.62 -19.43 -3.18
N TRP A 176 7.92 -19.47 -4.48
CA TRP A 176 7.52 -20.58 -5.36
C TRP A 176 8.67 -21.23 -6.13
N ASP A 177 9.81 -20.54 -6.32
CA ASP A 177 10.96 -21.06 -7.08
C ASP A 177 11.76 -22.07 -6.22
N PRO A 178 11.77 -23.37 -6.57
CA PRO A 178 12.44 -24.39 -5.76
C PRO A 178 13.95 -24.16 -5.62
N GLU A 179 14.59 -23.58 -6.64
CA GLU A 179 16.02 -23.28 -6.60
C GLU A 179 16.32 -22.20 -5.56
N ILE A 180 15.46 -21.19 -5.43
CA ILE A 180 15.65 -20.11 -4.46
C ILE A 180 15.38 -20.62 -3.04
N ILE A 181 14.31 -21.40 -2.85
CA ILE A 181 13.95 -21.97 -1.54
C ILE A 181 15.10 -22.86 -1.02
N THR A 182 15.60 -23.76 -1.87
CA THR A 182 16.72 -24.65 -1.52
C THR A 182 18.01 -23.87 -1.24
N ASN A 183 18.33 -22.84 -2.02
CA ASN A 183 19.50 -21.99 -1.80
C ASN A 183 19.41 -21.20 -0.49
N ARG A 184 18.22 -20.69 -0.12
CA ARG A 184 18.04 -20.04 1.20
C ARG A 184 18.26 -21.00 2.34
N ARG A 185 17.78 -22.25 2.24
CA ARG A 185 18.04 -23.27 3.27
C ARG A 185 19.53 -23.56 3.40
N LYS A 186 20.25 -23.74 2.29
CA LYS A 186 21.72 -23.91 2.31
C LYS A 186 22.42 -22.76 3.01
N LYS A 187 22.06 -21.52 2.67
CA LYS A 187 22.63 -20.32 3.29
C LYS A 187 22.31 -20.24 4.78
N LYS A 188 21.09 -20.55 5.21
CA LYS A 188 20.73 -20.62 6.64
C LYS A 188 21.58 -21.67 7.39
N LYS A 189 21.76 -22.86 6.82
CA LYS A 189 22.61 -23.92 7.39
C LYS A 189 24.08 -23.50 7.48
N GLU A 190 24.60 -22.76 6.50
CA GLU A 190 25.97 -22.21 6.54
C GLU A 190 26.11 -21.15 7.64
N THR A 191 25.17 -20.21 7.76
CA THR A 191 25.18 -19.18 8.80
C THR A 191 25.03 -19.79 10.21
N GLN A 192 24.18 -20.80 10.38
CA GLN A 192 24.03 -21.51 11.67
C GLN A 192 25.33 -22.25 12.05
N LYS A 193 26.05 -22.83 11.08
CA LYS A 193 27.36 -23.47 11.31
C LYS A 193 28.46 -22.50 11.70
N GLU A 194 28.41 -21.25 11.26
CA GLU A 194 29.36 -20.20 11.67
C GLU A 194 29.05 -19.62 13.07
N VAL A 195 27.80 -19.73 13.53
CA VAL A 195 27.32 -19.14 14.81
C VAL A 195 27.35 -20.15 15.96
N ARG A 196 27.33 -21.47 15.71
CA ARG A 196 27.24 -22.51 16.75
C ARG A 196 28.61 -23.04 17.18
N ILE A 197 29.12 -22.48 18.28
CA ILE A 197 30.02 -23.15 19.23
C ILE A 197 29.16 -23.43 20.47
N GLU A 198 28.85 -24.72 20.70
CA GLU A 198 28.18 -25.31 21.87
C GLU A 198 26.67 -25.06 22.04
N GLU A 199 25.85 -26.12 21.91
CA GLU A 199 24.86 -26.58 22.92
C GLU A 199 24.14 -27.88 22.47
N GLU A 200 23.97 -28.84 23.40
CA GLU A 200 23.28 -30.12 23.19
C GLU A 200 21.75 -29.93 23.18
N GLY A 201 21.19 -29.79 21.97
CA GLY A 201 19.76 -29.80 21.64
C GLY A 201 19.49 -29.95 20.14
N GLU A 202 20.52 -30.29 19.36
CA GLU A 202 20.58 -30.08 17.91
C GLU A 202 19.74 -31.07 17.08
N GLU A 203 19.56 -32.31 17.56
CA GLU A 203 18.91 -33.36 16.77
C GLU A 203 17.39 -33.16 16.64
N GLU A 204 16.73 -32.61 17.67
CA GLU A 204 15.29 -32.33 17.64
C GLU A 204 14.98 -31.10 16.77
N GLU A 205 15.77 -30.02 16.91
CA GLU A 205 15.63 -28.82 16.07
C GLU A 205 15.88 -29.11 14.57
N GLU A 206 16.89 -29.92 14.25
CA GLU A 206 17.18 -30.29 12.85
C GLU A 206 16.07 -31.14 12.22
N GLN A 207 15.44 -32.04 13.00
CA GLN A 207 14.30 -32.84 12.55
C GLN A 207 13.07 -31.96 12.31
N GLU A 208 12.75 -31.04 13.22
CA GLU A 208 11.64 -30.10 13.05
C GLU A 208 11.83 -29.21 11.80
N GLU A 209 13.04 -28.68 11.59
CA GLU A 209 13.34 -27.89 10.38
C GLU A 209 13.20 -28.70 9.08
N GLU A 210 13.52 -30.00 9.12
CA GLU A 210 13.40 -30.89 7.98
C GLU A 210 11.94 -31.25 7.68
N GLU A 211 11.13 -31.51 8.71
CA GLU A 211 9.68 -31.68 8.56
C GLU A 211 9.00 -30.43 7.99
N ILE A 212 9.34 -29.24 8.50
CA ILE A 212 8.83 -27.96 7.99
C ILE A 212 9.19 -27.79 6.52
N PHE A 213 10.42 -28.11 6.12
CA PHE A 213 10.85 -28.01 4.73
C PHE A 213 10.12 -29.00 3.81
N ILE A 214 9.91 -30.23 4.27
CA ILE A 214 9.13 -31.23 3.51
C ILE A 214 7.69 -30.74 3.33
N ALA A 215 7.07 -30.21 4.39
CA ALA A 215 5.73 -29.64 4.33
C ALA A 215 5.67 -28.44 3.36
N GLU A 216 6.66 -27.54 3.41
CA GLU A 216 6.75 -26.39 2.49
C GLU A 216 6.89 -26.87 1.04
N MET A 217 7.77 -27.83 0.75
CA MET A 217 7.93 -28.40 -0.59
C MET A 217 6.67 -29.12 -1.10
N GLN A 218 5.95 -29.84 -0.23
CA GLN A 218 4.69 -30.49 -0.57
C GLN A 218 3.62 -29.45 -0.91
N MET A 219 3.44 -28.44 -0.06
CA MET A 219 2.52 -27.34 -0.32
C MET A 219 2.86 -26.61 -1.62
N MET A 220 4.14 -26.39 -1.91
CA MET A 220 4.56 -25.78 -3.17
C MET A 220 4.26 -26.67 -4.38
N ALA A 221 4.47 -27.97 -4.29
CA ALA A 221 4.12 -28.90 -5.36
C ALA A 221 2.62 -28.85 -5.71
N GLU A 222 1.76 -28.71 -4.71
CA GLU A 222 0.31 -28.54 -4.89
C GLU A 222 -0.05 -27.21 -5.54
N ILE A 223 0.64 -26.13 -5.20
CA ILE A 223 0.35 -24.77 -5.69
C ILE A 223 0.94 -24.54 -7.08
N LEU A 224 2.10 -25.10 -7.41
CA LEU A 224 2.84 -24.87 -8.66
C LEU A 224 1.99 -25.10 -9.92
N GLN A 225 1.11 -26.11 -9.91
CA GLN A 225 0.19 -26.39 -11.03
C GLN A 225 -0.85 -25.29 -11.28
N HIS A 226 -1.12 -24.45 -10.28
CA HIS A 226 -2.08 -23.35 -10.34
C HIS A 226 -1.41 -21.99 -10.54
N LEU A 227 -0.08 -21.92 -10.48
CA LEU A 227 0.67 -20.69 -10.67
C LEU A 227 0.79 -20.33 -12.14
N VAL A 228 0.27 -19.16 -12.48
CA VAL A 228 0.33 -18.57 -13.82
C VAL A 228 1.12 -17.27 -13.80
N GLN A 229 1.83 -17.00 -14.89
CA GLN A 229 2.41 -15.68 -15.13
C GLN A 229 1.39 -14.84 -15.89
N ARG A 230 1.10 -13.64 -15.39
CA ARG A 230 0.17 -12.73 -16.08
C ARG A 230 0.87 -12.04 -17.24
N PRO A 231 0.15 -11.63 -18.28
CA PRO A 231 0.72 -10.87 -19.39
C PRO A 231 1.49 -9.62 -18.91
N GLU A 232 0.95 -8.88 -17.97
CA GLU A 232 1.58 -7.70 -17.35
C GLU A 232 2.87 -8.00 -16.57
N ASP A 233 3.14 -9.26 -16.22
CA ASP A 233 4.37 -9.68 -15.53
C ASP A 233 5.47 -10.12 -16.52
N PHE A 234 5.26 -10.02 -17.83
CA PHE A 234 6.34 -10.23 -18.81
C PHE A 234 7.30 -9.04 -18.83
N LEU A 235 8.60 -9.33 -19.01
CA LEU A 235 9.67 -8.33 -18.89
C LEU A 235 9.43 -7.12 -19.81
N GLU A 236 9.06 -7.37 -21.07
CA GLU A 236 8.79 -6.34 -22.07
C GLU A 236 7.63 -5.44 -21.65
N ASN A 237 6.59 -6.02 -21.05
CA ASN A 237 5.43 -5.29 -20.58
C ASN A 237 5.75 -4.47 -19.32
N ILE A 238 6.54 -5.02 -18.40
CA ILE A 238 7.01 -4.30 -17.21
C ILE A 238 7.85 -3.10 -17.63
N GLU A 239 8.81 -3.29 -18.53
CA GLU A 239 9.66 -2.20 -19.04
C GLU A 239 8.82 -1.11 -19.73
N HIS A 240 7.84 -1.51 -20.53
CA HIS A 240 6.90 -0.59 -21.16
C HIS A 240 6.10 0.21 -20.12
N THR A 241 5.54 -0.45 -19.11
CA THR A 241 4.79 0.20 -18.02
C THR A 241 5.67 1.14 -17.20
N VAL A 242 6.92 0.76 -16.91
CA VAL A 242 7.89 1.62 -16.22
C VAL A 242 8.23 2.85 -17.05
N LYS A 243 8.39 2.68 -18.38
CA LYS A 243 8.64 3.79 -19.29
C LYS A 243 7.46 4.77 -19.32
N LEU A 244 6.23 4.28 -19.49
CA LEU A 244 5.02 5.11 -19.44
C LEU A 244 4.90 5.87 -18.12
N TYR A 245 5.17 5.20 -17.00
CA TYR A 245 5.16 5.85 -15.68
C TYR A 245 6.15 7.01 -15.60
N LYS A 246 7.37 6.84 -16.14
CA LYS A 246 8.38 7.90 -16.13
C LYS A 246 7.98 9.09 -16.98
N GLU A 247 7.44 8.84 -18.17
CA GLU A 247 7.06 9.88 -19.12
C GLU A 247 5.83 10.67 -18.64
N MET A 248 4.83 9.98 -18.08
CA MET A 248 3.53 10.59 -17.78
C MET A 248 3.44 11.08 -16.33
N ILE A 249 3.84 10.24 -15.37
CA ILE A 249 3.60 10.48 -13.94
C ILE A 249 4.83 11.07 -13.27
N LEU A 250 6.02 10.48 -13.45
CA LEU A 250 7.21 10.92 -12.72
C LEU A 250 7.58 12.37 -13.05
N GLN A 251 7.57 12.75 -14.33
CA GLN A 251 7.82 14.15 -14.73
C GLN A 251 6.82 15.11 -14.10
N ALA A 252 5.52 14.76 -14.13
CA ALA A 252 4.48 15.59 -13.55
C ALA A 252 4.62 15.71 -12.02
N LEU A 253 4.95 14.60 -11.35
CA LEU A 253 5.22 14.57 -9.91
C LEU A 253 6.46 15.38 -9.55
N GLU A 254 7.60 15.23 -10.21
CA GLU A 254 8.84 15.95 -9.85
C GLU A 254 8.71 17.47 -9.96
N VAL A 255 7.98 17.95 -10.98
CA VAL A 255 7.73 19.39 -11.16
C VAL A 255 6.76 19.93 -10.11
N ARG A 256 5.70 19.19 -9.77
CA ARG A 256 4.64 19.68 -8.87
C ARG A 256 4.80 19.31 -7.41
N THR A 257 5.49 18.23 -7.05
CA THR A 257 5.77 17.87 -5.65
C THR A 257 6.69 18.89 -4.99
N ARG A 258 7.67 19.45 -5.72
CA ARG A 258 8.44 20.61 -5.24
C ARG A 258 7.53 21.79 -4.90
N TYR A 259 6.60 22.11 -5.79
CA TYR A 259 5.64 23.20 -5.57
C TYR A 259 4.70 22.94 -4.37
N ILE A 260 4.28 21.68 -4.16
CA ILE A 260 3.41 21.27 -3.05
C ILE A 260 4.16 21.33 -1.71
N ALA A 261 5.43 20.89 -1.67
CA ALA A 261 6.28 21.01 -0.48
C ALA A 261 6.66 22.46 -0.14
N GLU A 262 6.87 23.30 -1.15
CA GLU A 262 7.29 24.70 -0.93
C GLU A 262 6.13 25.61 -0.47
N ASN A 263 4.87 25.24 -0.74
CA ASN A 263 3.70 26.09 -0.46
C ASN A 263 2.63 25.44 0.43
N GLY A 264 2.89 24.24 0.97
CA GLY A 264 1.96 23.52 1.85
C GLY A 264 2.69 22.87 3.01
N ASN A 265 1.99 22.70 4.14
CA ASN A 265 2.43 21.85 5.25
C ASN A 265 2.25 20.37 4.85
N ILE A 266 3.03 19.89 3.87
CA ILE A 266 2.97 18.53 3.37
C ILE A 266 4.35 17.90 3.45
N ASP A 267 4.45 16.81 4.20
CA ASP A 267 5.70 16.07 4.37
C ASP A 267 5.92 15.12 3.20
N ILE A 268 7.10 15.18 2.59
CA ILE A 268 7.48 14.32 1.48
C ILE A 268 8.53 13.30 1.95
N CYS A 269 8.12 12.03 1.97
CA CYS A 269 8.97 10.91 2.33
C CYS A 269 9.45 10.19 1.07
N VAL A 270 10.76 10.01 0.91
CA VAL A 270 11.34 9.22 -0.18
C VAL A 270 11.88 7.91 0.38
N LEU A 271 11.25 6.80 0.01
CA LEU A 271 11.70 5.46 0.39
C LEU A 271 12.50 4.88 -0.78
N SER A 272 13.77 4.55 -0.54
CA SER A 272 14.62 3.89 -1.54
C SER A 272 14.71 2.40 -1.21
N LEU A 273 14.21 1.57 -2.12
CA LEU A 273 14.39 0.12 -2.07
C LEU A 273 15.68 -0.23 -2.83
N GLY A 274 16.57 -0.98 -2.19
CA GLY A 274 17.83 -1.48 -2.74
C GLY A 274 18.26 -2.75 -2.03
#